data_AF-A0A934AIM1-F1
#
_entry.id   AF-A0A934AIM1-F1
#
_cell.length_a   1.000
_cell.length_b   1.000
_cell.length_c   1.000
_cell.angle_alpha   90.00
_cell.angle_beta   90.00
_cell.angle_gamma   90.00
#
_symmetry.space_group_name_H-M   'P 1'
#
loop_
_entity.id
_entity.type
_entity.pdbx_description
1 polymer ?
#
loop_
_entity_poly.entity_id
_entity_poly.type
_entity_poly.pdbx_seq_one_letter_code
_entity_poly.pdbx_strand_id
1 'polypeptide(L)'
;MFRDFTRFLIACAARSGQILSLSDLARDVGIAVFTAKRWRSLLEASFQVFLLPPYFTNITKRIIKSPKLYMLDTGLLCYLLKLETPEMAMRAAHQGAIFETFVDSEMIKAQANQGRLPELHYWRTNYGAEVDVVIRHGEDLIPIEIKCHSQPSLGMQGRPTYSR
;
A
#
# COMPACT_ATOMS: atom_id res chain seq x y z
N MET A 1 26.15 -4.36 -4.58
CA MET A 1 25.10 -5.32 -4.98
C MET A 1 24.21 -5.74 -3.81
N PHE A 2 24.66 -6.53 -2.82
CA PHE A 2 23.80 -6.91 -1.66
C PHE A 2 23.41 -5.70 -0.78
N ARG A 3 24.35 -4.80 -0.49
CA ARG A 3 24.09 -3.58 0.31
C ARG A 3 23.05 -2.66 -0.35
N ASP A 4 23.06 -2.54 -1.67
CA ASP A 4 22.15 -1.68 -2.42
C ASP A 4 20.74 -2.29 -2.46
N PHE A 5 20.64 -3.61 -2.57
CA PHE A 5 19.36 -4.30 -2.45
C PHE A 5 18.76 -4.17 -1.05
N THR A 6 19.55 -4.29 0.02
CA THR A 6 19.07 -4.03 1.38
C THR A 6 18.58 -2.60 1.55
N ARG A 7 19.31 -1.60 1.01
CA ARG A 7 18.85 -0.20 1.00
C ARG A 7 17.54 -0.03 0.21
N PHE A 8 17.38 -0.75 -0.90
CA PHE A 8 16.14 -0.77 -1.66
C PHE A 8 14.97 -1.35 -0.86
N LEU A 9 15.17 -2.45 -0.15
CA LEU A 9 14.17 -3.01 0.77
C LEU A 9 13.78 -2.00 1.87
N ILE A 10 14.74 -1.33 2.48
CA ILE A 10 14.49 -0.27 3.48
C ILE A 10 13.68 0.87 2.86
N ALA A 11 14.04 1.30 1.64
CA ALA A 11 13.33 2.36 0.93
C ALA A 11 11.88 1.95 0.58
N CYS A 12 11.65 0.67 0.24
CA CYS A 12 10.31 0.12 0.07
C CYS A 12 9.52 0.14 1.39
N ALA A 13 10.12 -0.31 2.50
CA ALA A 13 9.48 -0.30 3.82
C ALA A 13 9.08 1.11 4.26
N ALA A 14 9.96 2.10 4.06
CA ALA A 14 9.70 3.50 4.39
C ALA A 14 8.61 4.16 3.53
N ARG A 15 8.28 3.56 2.38
CA ARG A 15 7.27 4.03 1.43
C ARG A 15 6.05 3.10 1.34
N SER A 16 5.91 2.16 2.28
CA SER A 16 4.71 1.32 2.36
C SER A 16 3.46 2.20 2.58
N GLY A 17 2.37 1.93 1.86
CA GLY A 17 1.16 2.75 1.82
C GLY A 17 1.22 3.96 0.88
N GLN A 18 2.36 4.27 0.28
CA GLN A 18 2.53 5.44 -0.59
C GLN A 18 2.42 5.09 -2.07
N ILE A 19 2.06 6.08 -2.89
CA ILE A 19 2.09 5.96 -4.36
C ILE A 19 3.52 5.68 -4.81
N LEU A 20 3.70 4.62 -5.59
CA LEU A 20 4.99 4.15 -6.06
C LEU A 20 5.61 5.14 -7.04
N SER A 21 6.83 5.58 -6.73
CA SER A 21 7.73 6.28 -7.64
C SER A 21 9.04 5.50 -7.76
N LEU A 22 9.21 4.79 -8.88
CA LEU A 22 10.46 4.05 -9.15
C LEU A 22 11.66 4.97 -9.31
N SER A 23 11.45 6.19 -9.81
CA SER A 23 12.48 7.21 -9.94
C SER A 23 12.99 7.67 -8.58
N ASP A 24 12.09 7.86 -7.60
CA ASP A 24 12.49 8.28 -6.26
C ASP A 24 13.19 7.15 -5.51
N LEU A 25 12.66 5.92 -5.56
CA LEU A 25 13.35 4.75 -5.01
C LEU A 25 14.75 4.56 -5.61
N ALA A 26 14.88 4.73 -6.92
CA ALA A 26 16.17 4.61 -7.60
C ALA A 26 17.16 5.70 -7.15
N ARG A 27 16.68 6.95 -7.01
CA ARG A 27 17.46 8.08 -6.53
C ARG A 27 17.94 7.87 -5.09
N ASP A 28 17.04 7.47 -4.20
CA ASP A 28 17.33 7.28 -2.77
C ASP A 28 18.41 6.19 -2.53
N VAL A 29 18.42 5.15 -3.38
CA VAL A 29 19.37 4.03 -3.27
C VAL A 29 20.65 4.26 -4.09
N GLY A 30 20.61 5.15 -5.10
CA GLY A 30 21.73 5.39 -6.00
C GLY A 30 21.88 4.33 -7.11
N ILE A 31 20.75 3.84 -7.64
CA ILE A 31 20.70 2.81 -8.69
C ILE A 31 19.97 3.31 -9.94
N ALA A 32 20.11 2.60 -11.06
CA ALA A 32 19.32 2.87 -12.25
C ALA A 32 17.83 2.55 -12.02
N VAL A 33 16.93 3.36 -12.60
CA VAL A 33 15.46 3.13 -12.53
C VAL A 33 15.07 1.76 -13.07
N PHE A 34 15.76 1.27 -14.11
CA PHE A 34 15.56 -0.07 -14.64
C PHE A 34 15.88 -1.17 -13.61
N THR A 35 16.92 -0.98 -12.79
CA THR A 35 17.27 -1.88 -11.68
C THR A 35 16.19 -1.84 -10.60
N ALA A 36 15.72 -0.64 -10.21
CA ALA A 36 14.59 -0.50 -9.28
C ALA A 36 13.34 -1.22 -9.78
N LYS A 37 13.01 -1.11 -11.07
CA LYS A 37 11.88 -1.82 -11.69
C LYS A 37 12.04 -3.33 -11.58
N ARG A 38 13.23 -3.86 -11.89
CA ARG A 38 13.54 -5.30 -11.79
C ARG A 38 13.46 -5.81 -10.35
N TRP A 39 14.04 -5.09 -9.39
CA TRP A 39 13.98 -5.49 -7.99
C TRP A 39 12.57 -5.41 -7.43
N ARG A 40 11.80 -4.38 -7.75
CA ARG A 40 10.38 -4.32 -7.41
C ARG A 40 9.59 -5.49 -7.99
N SER A 41 9.83 -5.88 -9.25
CA SER A 41 9.20 -7.08 -9.84
C SER A 41 9.59 -8.37 -9.12
N LEU A 42 10.85 -8.49 -8.69
CA LEU A 42 11.31 -9.61 -7.90
C LEU A 42 10.55 -9.66 -6.56
N LEU A 43 10.48 -8.54 -5.85
CA LEU A 43 9.79 -8.45 -4.55
C LEU A 43 8.31 -8.82 -4.66
N GLU A 44 7.63 -8.37 -5.71
CA GLU A 44 6.23 -8.71 -6.00
C GLU A 44 6.07 -10.20 -6.29
N ALA A 45 6.91 -10.79 -7.14
CA ALA A 45 6.88 -12.21 -7.46
C ALA A 45 7.20 -13.10 -6.24
N SER A 46 7.97 -12.58 -5.28
CA SER A 46 8.29 -13.26 -4.02
C SER A 46 7.35 -12.92 -2.86
N PHE A 47 6.22 -12.26 -3.14
CA PHE A 47 5.21 -11.86 -2.14
C PHE A 47 5.78 -11.04 -0.97
N GLN A 48 6.86 -10.29 -1.19
CA GLN A 48 7.40 -9.35 -0.20
C GLN A 48 6.66 -8.02 -0.25
N VAL A 49 6.22 -7.63 -1.45
CA VAL A 49 5.42 -6.42 -1.67
C VAL A 49 4.21 -6.72 -2.54
N PHE A 50 3.20 -5.88 -2.42
CA PHE A 50 2.02 -5.85 -3.27
C PHE A 50 1.82 -4.46 -3.85
N LEU A 51 1.40 -4.38 -5.12
CA LEU A 51 1.04 -3.12 -5.76
C LEU A 51 -0.47 -2.97 -5.78
N LEU A 52 -1.01 -2.12 -4.91
CA LEU A 52 -2.45 -1.83 -4.86
C LEU A 52 -2.80 -0.89 -6.03
N PRO A 53 -3.56 -1.36 -7.03
CA PRO A 53 -3.91 -0.52 -8.17
C PRO A 53 -4.92 0.56 -7.77
N PRO A 54 -4.92 1.72 -8.46
CA PRO A 54 -6.00 2.68 -8.31
C PRO A 54 -7.31 2.12 -8.86
N TYR A 55 -8.44 2.51 -8.29
CA TYR A 55 -9.75 2.30 -8.88
C TYR A 55 -9.98 3.31 -10.02
N PHE A 56 -10.50 2.83 -11.14
CA PHE A 56 -10.88 3.64 -12.29
C PHE A 56 -12.12 3.02 -12.95
N THR A 57 -13.02 3.86 -13.44
CA THR A 57 -14.18 3.43 -14.25
C THR A 57 -13.82 3.28 -15.73
N ASN A 58 -12.78 3.98 -16.19
CA ASN A 58 -12.31 3.93 -17.58
C ASN A 58 -10.92 3.30 -17.66
N ILE A 59 -10.82 2.18 -18.39
CA ILE A 59 -9.58 1.39 -18.56
C ILE A 59 -8.41 2.24 -19.06
N THR A 60 -8.65 3.26 -19.90
CA THR A 60 -7.58 4.14 -20.41
C THR A 60 -6.96 4.99 -19.30
N LYS A 61 -7.76 5.39 -18.29
CA LYS A 61 -7.27 6.12 -17.11
C LYS A 61 -6.49 5.21 -16.15
N ARG A 62 -6.68 3.88 -16.19
CA ARG A 62 -5.88 2.89 -15.44
C ARG A 62 -4.39 3.02 -15.73
N ILE A 63 -4.06 3.21 -17.00
CA ILE A 63 -2.69 3.11 -17.51
C ILE A 63 -1.80 4.24 -16.99
N ILE A 64 -2.40 5.36 -16.58
CA ILE A 64 -1.67 6.60 -16.26
C ILE A 64 -1.38 6.71 -14.75
N LYS A 65 -2.17 6.09 -13.88
CA LYS A 65 -2.05 6.27 -12.42
C LYS A 65 -1.16 5.19 -11.79
N SER A 66 -0.12 5.61 -11.09
CA SER A 66 0.80 4.73 -10.36
C SER A 66 0.10 4.03 -9.19
N PRO A 67 0.36 2.73 -8.93
CA PRO A 67 -0.19 2.01 -7.78
C PRO A 67 0.44 2.46 -6.45
N LYS A 68 -0.18 2.10 -5.33
CA LYS A 68 0.46 2.16 -4.01
C LYS A 68 1.33 0.92 -3.78
N LEU A 69 2.48 1.09 -3.12
CA LEU A 69 3.35 0.00 -2.70
C LEU A 69 3.00 -0.40 -1.26
N TYR A 70 2.78 -1.69 -1.01
CA TYR A 70 2.60 -2.24 0.33
C TYR A 70 3.60 -3.35 0.59
N MET A 71 4.18 -3.39 1.79
CA MET A 71 4.89 -4.56 2.29
C MET A 71 3.89 -5.58 2.85
N LEU A 72 3.99 -6.84 2.46
CA LEU A 72 3.02 -7.86 2.91
C LEU A 72 3.28 -8.42 4.31
N ASP A 73 4.47 -8.15 4.85
CA ASP A 73 4.88 -8.51 6.20
C ASP A 73 5.24 -7.25 6.99
N THR A 74 4.41 -6.91 7.98
CA THR A 74 4.63 -5.75 8.85
C THR A 74 5.71 -5.98 9.91
N GLY A 75 6.02 -7.23 10.25
CA GLY A 75 7.17 -7.57 11.07
C GLY A 75 8.47 -7.26 10.34
N LEU A 76 8.57 -7.66 9.07
CA LEU A 76 9.70 -7.29 8.21
C LEU A 76 9.78 -5.77 7.97
N LEU A 77 8.64 -5.11 7.75
CA LEU A 77 8.57 -3.65 7.65
C LEU A 77 9.15 -3.00 8.91
N CYS A 78 8.65 -3.35 10.08
CA CYS A 78 9.11 -2.80 11.35
C CYS A 78 10.60 -3.06 11.57
N TYR A 79 11.07 -4.28 11.29
CA TYR A 79 12.49 -4.63 11.35
C TYR A 79 13.36 -3.72 10.47
N LEU A 80 12.98 -3.50 9.21
CA LEU A 80 13.72 -2.64 8.28
C LEU A 80 13.70 -1.16 8.67
N LEU A 81 12.64 -0.72 9.36
CA LEU A 81 12.53 0.62 9.94
C LEU A 81 13.18 0.74 11.32
N LYS A 82 13.79 -0.33 11.85
CA LYS A 82 14.41 -0.40 13.18
C LYS A 82 13.41 -0.12 14.32
N LEU A 83 12.18 -0.60 14.15
CA LEU A 83 11.12 -0.57 15.15
C LEU A 83 11.10 -1.92 15.86
N GLU A 84 11.87 -2.03 16.94
CA GLU A 84 12.15 -3.30 17.61
C GLU A 84 11.06 -3.71 18.61
N THR A 85 10.22 -2.77 19.05
CA THR A 85 9.13 -3.05 19.99
C THR A 85 7.78 -2.52 19.49
N PRO A 86 6.66 -3.10 19.95
CA PRO A 86 5.32 -2.58 19.64
C PRO A 86 5.15 -1.12 20.04
N GLU A 87 5.72 -0.69 21.17
CA GLU A 87 5.65 0.69 21.65
C GLU A 87 6.39 1.65 20.71
N MET A 88 7.53 1.23 20.14
CA MET A 88 8.24 2.01 19.13
C MET A 88 7.40 2.15 17.87
N ALA A 89 6.77 1.06 17.39
CA ALA A 89 5.90 1.10 16.21
C ALA A 89 4.68 1.99 16.43
N MET A 90 4.08 1.94 17.62
CA MET A 90 2.92 2.75 18.00
C MET A 90 3.25 4.22 18.27
N ARG A 91 4.52 4.60 18.36
CA ARG A 91 4.97 6.00 18.51
C ARG A 91 5.71 6.53 17.29
N ALA A 92 5.95 5.67 16.29
CA ALA A 92 6.64 6.05 15.08
C ALA A 92 5.83 7.09 14.30
N ALA A 93 6.52 8.00 13.61
CA ALA A 93 5.89 8.91 12.65
C ALA A 93 5.09 8.16 11.56
N HIS A 94 5.42 6.89 11.32
CA HIS A 94 4.80 6.01 10.33
C HIS A 94 3.72 5.08 10.92
N GLN A 95 3.30 5.25 12.18
CA GLN A 95 2.32 4.35 12.82
C GLN A 95 1.06 4.13 11.97
N GLY A 96 0.47 5.21 11.43
CA GLY A 96 -0.69 5.13 10.55
C GLY A 96 -0.43 4.25 9.33
N ALA A 97 0.64 4.54 8.59
CA ALA A 97 1.03 3.77 7.41
C ALA A 97 1.36 2.30 7.71
N ILE A 98 1.95 2.00 8.88
CA ILE A 98 2.21 0.63 9.34
C ILE A 98 0.90 -0.10 9.59
N PHE A 99 -0.05 0.55 10.25
CA PHE A 99 -1.37 -0.01 10.54
C PHE A 99 -2.21 -0.21 9.28
N GLU A 100 -2.25 0.78 8.38
CA GLU A 100 -2.84 0.67 7.05
C GLU A 100 -2.23 -0.51 6.28
N THR A 101 -0.90 -0.60 6.25
CA THR A 101 -0.20 -1.72 5.61
C THR A 101 -0.59 -3.05 6.23
N PHE A 102 -0.71 -3.14 7.56
CA PHE A 102 -1.17 -4.36 8.22
C PHE A 102 -2.56 -4.76 7.72
N VAL A 103 -3.54 -3.86 7.84
CA VAL A 103 -4.94 -4.12 7.46
C VAL A 103 -5.04 -4.50 5.97
N ASP A 104 -4.36 -3.76 5.09
CA ASP A 104 -4.35 -4.04 3.65
C ASP A 104 -3.71 -5.39 3.34
N SER A 105 -2.58 -5.71 3.99
CA SER A 105 -1.92 -7.00 3.81
C SER A 105 -2.82 -8.17 4.25
N GLU A 106 -3.56 -8.03 5.35
CA GLU A 106 -4.49 -9.07 5.82
C GLU A 106 -5.67 -9.25 4.85
N MET A 107 -6.21 -8.16 4.29
CA MET A 107 -7.25 -8.26 3.26
C MET A 107 -6.75 -8.96 1.99
N ILE A 108 -5.54 -8.63 1.54
CA ILE A 108 -4.89 -9.27 0.38
C ILE A 108 -4.72 -10.77 0.65
N LYS A 109 -4.13 -11.13 1.80
CA LYS A 109 -3.89 -12.51 2.21
C LYS A 109 -5.20 -13.28 2.38
N ALA A 110 -6.24 -12.67 2.91
CA ALA A 110 -7.56 -13.29 3.07
C ALA A 110 -8.18 -13.69 1.72
N GLN A 111 -8.08 -12.84 0.69
CA GLN A 111 -8.55 -13.20 -0.65
C GLN A 111 -7.68 -14.29 -1.29
N ALA A 112 -6.35 -14.16 -1.19
CA ALA A 112 -5.40 -15.13 -1.73
C ALA A 112 -5.55 -16.52 -1.10
N ASN A 113 -5.75 -16.61 0.21
CA ASN A 113 -5.95 -17.87 0.94
C ASN A 113 -7.25 -18.58 0.57
N GLN A 114 -8.19 -17.88 -0.07
CA GLN A 114 -9.42 -18.45 -0.64
C GLN A 114 -9.24 -18.84 -2.11
N GLY A 115 -8.02 -18.81 -2.66
CA GLY A 115 -7.73 -19.07 -4.06
C GLY A 115 -8.20 -17.96 -5.01
N ARG A 116 -8.53 -16.77 -4.49
CA ARG A 116 -8.97 -15.62 -5.30
C ARG A 116 -7.79 -14.70 -5.59
N LEU A 117 -7.82 -14.08 -6.77
CA LEU A 117 -6.94 -12.95 -7.05
C LEU A 117 -7.40 -11.75 -6.22
N PRO A 118 -6.51 -11.05 -5.49
CA PRO A 118 -6.89 -9.88 -4.71
C PRO A 118 -7.49 -8.77 -5.59
N GLU A 119 -8.79 -8.48 -5.43
CA GLU A 119 -9.51 -7.40 -6.12
C GLU A 119 -9.68 -6.17 -5.22
N LEU A 120 -8.57 -5.67 -4.71
CA LEU A 120 -8.49 -4.48 -3.87
C LEU A 120 -7.95 -3.32 -4.69
N HIS A 121 -8.48 -2.13 -4.45
CA HIS A 121 -8.03 -0.90 -5.11
C HIS A 121 -7.97 0.25 -4.10
N TYR A 122 -7.17 1.28 -4.33
CA TYR A 122 -7.36 2.56 -3.63
C TYR A 122 -8.08 3.54 -4.54
N TRP A 123 -8.78 4.53 -3.99
CA TRP A 123 -9.41 5.57 -4.82
C TRP A 123 -8.87 6.94 -4.46
N ARG A 124 -8.50 7.71 -5.48
CA ARG A 124 -8.03 9.09 -5.31
C ARG A 124 -8.59 9.98 -6.39
N THR A 125 -9.25 11.06 -5.96
CA THR A 125 -9.78 12.11 -6.83
C THR A 125 -8.66 13.06 -7.27
N ASN A 126 -8.89 13.82 -8.35
CA ASN A 126 -7.92 14.83 -8.81
C ASN A 126 -7.79 16.01 -7.83
N TYR A 127 -8.77 16.19 -6.95
CA TYR A 127 -8.79 17.25 -5.92
C TYR A 127 -8.16 16.81 -4.60
N GLY A 128 -7.56 15.61 -4.55
CA GLY A 128 -6.77 15.13 -3.41
C GLY A 128 -7.54 14.27 -2.40
N ALA A 129 -8.87 14.20 -2.47
CA ALA A 129 -9.64 13.26 -1.63
C ALA A 129 -9.26 11.81 -1.97
N GLU A 130 -9.05 11.00 -0.93
CA GLU A 130 -8.54 9.64 -1.02
C GLU A 130 -9.38 8.71 -0.14
N VAL A 131 -9.58 7.48 -0.61
CA VAL A 131 -10.15 6.37 0.14
C VAL A 131 -9.10 5.25 0.11
N ASP A 132 -8.74 4.76 1.30
CA ASP A 132 -7.63 3.81 1.47
C ASP A 132 -7.83 2.55 0.64
N VAL A 133 -9.00 1.93 0.80
CA VAL A 133 -9.38 0.71 0.05
C VAL A 133 -10.79 0.79 -0.47
N VAL A 134 -10.97 0.29 -1.69
CA VAL A 134 -12.25 0.06 -2.34
C VAL A 134 -12.28 -1.38 -2.81
N ILE A 135 -13.29 -2.12 -2.33
CA ILE A 135 -13.59 -3.48 -2.77
C ILE A 135 -14.76 -3.44 -3.74
N ARG A 136 -14.61 -4.14 -4.87
CA ARG A 136 -15.73 -4.36 -5.80
C ARG A 136 -16.53 -5.58 -5.32
N HIS A 137 -17.84 -5.41 -5.18
CA HIS A 137 -18.77 -6.51 -4.88
C HIS A 137 -19.95 -6.44 -5.84
N GLY A 138 -19.86 -7.19 -6.95
CA GLY A 138 -20.80 -7.05 -8.06
C GLY A 138 -20.68 -5.67 -8.72
N GLU A 139 -21.78 -4.93 -8.77
CA GLU A 139 -21.82 -3.55 -9.26
C GLU A 139 -21.47 -2.51 -8.18
N ASP A 140 -21.48 -2.92 -6.91
CA ASP A 140 -21.22 -2.01 -5.79
C ASP A 140 -19.72 -1.82 -5.53
N LEU A 141 -19.39 -0.63 -5.05
CA LEU A 141 -18.09 -0.29 -4.50
C LEU A 141 -18.22 -0.07 -3.01
N ILE A 142 -17.46 -0.86 -2.24
CA ILE A 142 -17.43 -0.78 -0.78
C ILE A 142 -16.18 0.02 -0.40
N PRO A 143 -16.31 1.29 0.03
CA PRO A 143 -15.20 2.07 0.54
C PRO A 143 -14.85 1.63 1.97
N ILE A 144 -13.56 1.51 2.23
CA ILE A 144 -12.99 1.18 3.53
C ILE A 144 -11.96 2.26 3.86
N GLU A 145 -12.17 2.88 5.01
CA GLU A 145 -11.27 3.88 5.59
C GLU A 145 -10.54 3.22 6.77
N ILE A 146 -9.23 3.36 6.81
CA ILE A 146 -8.38 2.72 7.81
C ILE A 146 -7.76 3.80 8.68
N LYS A 147 -8.08 3.78 9.98
CA LYS A 147 -7.56 4.77 10.93
C LYS A 147 -6.86 4.11 12.10
N CYS A 148 -5.65 4.59 12.40
CA CYS A 148 -4.93 4.23 13.61
C CYS A 148 -5.09 5.35 14.65
N HIS A 149 -5.96 5.14 15.64
CA HIS A 149 -6.13 6.05 16.77
C HIS A 149 -6.15 5.27 18.09
N SER A 150 -5.61 5.89 19.15
CA SER A 150 -5.65 5.35 20.51
C SER A 150 -7.07 5.33 21.12
N GLN A 151 -7.99 6.12 20.56
CA GLN A 151 -9.41 6.14 20.91
C GLN A 151 -10.24 6.04 19.63
N PRO A 152 -10.79 4.85 19.31
CA PRO A 152 -11.65 4.69 18.14
C PRO A 152 -12.97 5.44 18.35
N SER A 153 -13.34 6.30 17.40
CA SER A 153 -14.66 6.92 17.34
C SER A 153 -15.45 6.33 16.18
N LEU A 154 -16.76 6.14 16.37
CA LEU A 154 -17.67 5.70 15.31
C LEU A 154 -17.88 6.85 14.31
N GLY A 155 -16.92 7.05 13.42
CA GLY A 155 -16.97 8.06 12.37
C GLY A 155 -17.48 7.48 11.05
N MET A 156 -18.78 7.23 10.94
CA MET A 156 -19.44 7.07 9.63
C MET A 156 -20.74 7.89 9.61
N GLN A 157 -20.61 9.20 9.36
CA GLN A 157 -21.72 10.01 8.86
C GLN A 157 -21.46 10.29 7.38
N GLY A 158 -22.25 9.64 6.53
CA GLY A 158 -22.26 9.88 5.08
C GLY A 158 -22.02 8.61 4.28
N ARG A 159 -23.11 8.02 3.76
CA ARG A 159 -23.00 7.15 2.58
C ARG A 159 -22.46 8.02 1.44
N PRO A 160 -21.37 7.66 0.75
CA PRO A 160 -21.03 8.32 -0.49
C PRO A 160 -22.12 7.99 -1.51
N THR A 161 -23.06 8.91 -1.71
CA THR A 161 -23.99 8.87 -2.83
C THR A 161 -23.20 9.13 -4.10
N TYR A 162 -22.90 8.07 -4.85
CA TYR A 162 -22.48 8.24 -6.24
C TYR A 162 -23.72 8.54 -7.07
N SER A 163 -23.80 9.76 -7.60
CA SER A 163 -24.73 10.10 -8.68
C SER A 163 -24.42 9.22 -9.89
N ARG A 164 -25.45 8.55 -10.40
CA ARG A 164 -25.44 7.74 -11.63
C ARG A 164 -24.87 8.49 -12.83
#